data_AF-A0A662T2Y9-F1
#
_entry.id   AF-A0A662T2Y9-F1
#
_cell.length_a   1.000
_cell.length_b   1.000
_cell.length_c   1.000
_cell.angle_alpha   90.00
_cell.angle_beta   90.00
_cell.angle_gamma   90.00
#
_symmetry.space_group_name_H-M   'P 1'
#
loop_
_entity.id
_entity.type
_entity.pdbx_description
1 polymer ?
#
loop_
_entity_poly.entity_id
_entity_poly.type
_entity_poly.pdbx_seq_one_letter_code
_entity_poly.pdbx_strand_id
1 'polypeptide(L)'
;YRGVDFAAYSGYLAAKAFKKAHEEGDYSEKTLSYYDNLLRDSFILRSLRKFRGVHELMLNPRLFKVYPELINSTLKAMFNIREESKKFSEAFNESKRGKIGLLTLLLDLFKIYRRL
;
A
#
# COMPACT_ATOMS: atom_id res chain seq x y z
N TYR A 1 13.13 -0.45 3.10
CA TYR A 1 13.64 0.68 3.89
C TYR A 1 12.70 1.10 5.01
N ARG A 2 11.41 1.43 4.77
CA ARG A 2 10.48 1.87 5.84
C ARG A 2 10.33 0.93 7.05
N GLY A 3 10.44 -0.38 6.86
CA GLY A 3 10.37 -1.36 7.96
C GLY A 3 11.54 -1.26 8.94
N VAL A 4 12.74 -0.95 8.46
CA VAL A 4 13.93 -0.75 9.31
C VAL A 4 13.77 0.54 10.11
N ASP A 5 13.30 1.61 9.48
CA ASP A 5 13.02 2.89 10.16
C ASP A 5 11.99 2.73 11.28
N PHE A 6 10.93 1.94 11.02
CA PHE A 6 9.91 1.64 12.03
C PHE A 6 10.51 0.83 13.18
N ALA A 7 11.30 -0.20 12.90
CA ALA A 7 11.92 -1.03 13.93
C ALA A 7 12.89 -0.21 14.81
N ALA A 8 13.76 0.59 14.19
CA ALA A 8 14.72 1.44 14.91
C ALA A 8 14.02 2.46 15.81
N TYR A 9 13.01 3.17 15.28
CA TYR A 9 12.26 4.14 16.07
C TYR A 9 11.41 3.48 17.15
N SER A 10 10.83 2.31 16.88
CA SER A 10 10.12 1.50 17.87
C SER A 10 11.02 1.10 19.04
N GLY A 11 12.27 0.70 18.76
CA GLY A 11 13.27 0.41 19.78
C GLY A 11 13.61 1.64 20.64
N TYR A 12 13.73 2.81 20.02
CA TYR A 12 13.91 4.08 20.74
C TYR A 12 12.72 4.40 21.69
N LEU A 13 11.49 4.18 21.25
CA LEU A 13 10.31 4.36 22.09
C LEU A 13 10.25 3.34 23.23
N ALA A 14 10.63 2.09 22.98
CA ALA A 14 10.71 1.04 24.00
C ALA A 14 11.75 1.39 25.07
N ALA A 15 12.92 1.88 24.66
CA ALA A 15 13.97 2.34 25.58
C ALA A 15 13.48 3.50 26.46
N LYS A 16 12.68 4.44 25.93
CA LYS A 16 12.06 5.50 26.73
C LYS A 16 11.09 4.96 27.78
N ALA A 17 10.26 3.99 27.41
CA ALA A 17 9.33 3.36 28.35
C ALA A 17 10.06 2.59 29.45
N PHE A 18 11.12 1.87 29.09
CA PHE A 18 11.98 1.21 30.07
C PHE A 18 12.67 2.20 31.01
N LYS A 19 13.23 3.29 30.48
CA LYS A 19 13.87 4.33 31.29
C LYS A 19 12.88 4.90 32.32
N LYS A 20 11.64 5.19 31.92
CA LYS A 20 10.59 5.65 32.83
C LYS A 20 10.30 4.62 33.94
N ALA A 21 10.09 3.35 33.55
CA ALA A 21 9.86 2.27 34.51
C ALA A 21 11.03 2.11 35.50
N HIS A 22 12.26 2.27 35.03
CA HIS A 22 13.45 2.22 35.86
C HIS A 22 13.53 3.39 36.86
N GLU A 23 13.22 4.61 36.41
CA GLU A 23 13.19 5.82 37.25
C GLU A 23 12.09 5.75 38.32
N GLU A 24 10.95 5.15 38.01
CA GLU A 24 9.83 4.96 38.93
C GLU A 24 9.96 3.69 39.79
N GLY A 25 10.91 2.80 39.47
CA GLY A 25 11.05 1.48 40.12
C GLY A 25 9.88 0.53 39.88
N ASP A 26 8.97 0.86 38.96
CA ASP A 26 7.75 0.11 38.67
C ASP A 26 7.76 -0.44 37.23
N TYR A 27 7.82 -1.77 37.13
CA TYR A 27 7.79 -2.50 35.85
C TYR A 27 6.42 -3.13 35.59
N SER A 28 5.37 -2.67 36.28
CA SER A 28 4.01 -3.12 36.04
C SER A 28 3.54 -2.81 34.62
N GLU A 29 2.49 -3.51 34.19
CA GLU A 29 1.81 -3.27 32.93
C GLU A 29 1.39 -1.79 32.78
N LYS A 30 0.97 -1.15 33.88
CA LYS A 30 0.56 0.26 33.89
C LYS A 30 1.70 1.16 33.44
N THR A 31 2.90 0.96 33.96
CA THR A 31 4.05 1.83 33.66
C THR A 31 4.63 1.53 32.29
N LEU A 32 4.66 0.24 31.89
CA LEU A 32 5.07 -0.16 30.54
C LEU A 32 4.05 0.21 29.45
N SER A 33 2.77 0.41 29.78
CA SER A 33 1.75 0.91 28.83
C SER A 33 2.13 2.27 28.22
N TYR A 34 3.06 3.00 28.86
CA TYR A 34 3.64 4.22 28.31
C TYR A 34 4.26 4.01 26.92
N TYR A 35 4.80 2.82 26.64
CA TYR A 35 5.25 2.46 25.30
C TYR A 35 4.12 2.48 24.25
N ASP A 36 2.95 1.91 24.57
CA ASP A 36 1.80 1.91 23.67
C ASP A 36 1.32 3.34 23.38
N ASN A 37 1.31 4.20 24.41
CA ASN A 37 0.99 5.62 24.25
C ASN A 37 1.97 6.30 23.28
N LEU A 38 3.27 6.13 23.48
CA LEU A 38 4.31 6.66 22.59
C LEU A 38 4.16 6.13 21.16
N LEU A 39 3.85 4.85 20.99
CA LEU A 39 3.61 4.24 19.69
C LEU A 39 2.40 4.86 19.00
N ARG A 40 1.30 5.11 19.73
CA ARG A 40 0.06 5.70 19.18
C ARG A 40 0.27 7.12 18.70
N ASP A 41 1.12 7.87 19.39
CA ASP A 41 1.48 9.24 19.02
C ASP A 41 2.54 9.30 17.90
N SER A 42 3.27 8.20 17.68
CA SER A 42 4.29 8.12 16.65
C SER A 42 3.75 8.02 15.21
N PHE A 43 4.64 8.32 14.25
CA PHE A 43 4.36 8.13 12.83
C PHE A 43 4.24 6.64 12.44
N ILE A 44 4.73 5.71 13.27
CA ILE A 44 4.72 4.27 13.01
C ILE A 44 3.27 3.79 12.94
N LEU A 45 2.51 3.91 14.03
CA LEU A 45 1.12 3.43 14.06
C LEU A 45 0.22 4.19 13.09
N ARG A 46 0.47 5.49 12.89
CA ARG A 46 -0.26 6.26 11.88
C ARG A 46 -0.05 5.69 10.47
N SER A 47 1.18 5.36 10.12
CA SER A 47 1.51 4.76 8.82
C SER A 47 0.94 3.36 8.69
N LEU A 48 1.07 2.51 9.72
CA LEU A 48 0.54 1.15 9.71
C LEU A 48 -0.98 1.13 9.58
N ARG A 49 -1.69 2.04 10.27
CA ARG A 49 -3.15 2.17 10.14
C ARG A 49 -3.55 2.65 8.75
N LYS A 50 -2.86 3.65 8.20
CA LYS A 50 -3.14 4.19 6.87
C LYS A 50 -3.08 3.10 5.80
N PHE A 51 -2.06 2.24 5.84
CA PHE A 51 -1.84 1.22 4.82
C PHE A 51 -2.35 -0.18 5.22
N ARG A 52 -3.18 -0.30 6.27
CA ARG A 52 -3.68 -1.60 6.74
C ARG A 52 -4.47 -2.36 5.67
N GLY A 53 -5.18 -1.64 4.80
CA GLY A 53 -5.98 -2.22 3.71
C GLY A 53 -5.16 -2.68 2.50
N VAL A 54 -3.88 -2.29 2.40
CA VAL A 54 -3.04 -2.60 1.23
C VAL A 54 -2.78 -4.10 1.11
N HIS A 55 -2.68 -4.82 2.21
CA HIS A 55 -2.47 -6.27 2.18
C HIS A 55 -3.60 -6.99 1.43
N GLU A 56 -4.87 -6.62 1.65
CA GLU A 56 -6.01 -7.18 0.92
C GLU A 56 -5.95 -6.87 -0.58
N LEU A 57 -5.46 -5.68 -0.96
CA LEU A 57 -5.26 -5.34 -2.37
C LEU A 57 -4.18 -6.21 -3.02
N MET A 58 -3.12 -6.51 -2.27
CA MET A 58 -2.03 -7.37 -2.74
C MET A 58 -2.47 -8.83 -2.96
N LEU A 59 -3.53 -9.28 -2.29
CA LEU A 59 -4.09 -10.61 -2.50
C LEU A 59 -4.84 -10.75 -3.83
N ASN A 60 -5.19 -9.64 -4.53
CA ASN A 60 -5.85 -9.69 -5.83
C ASN A 60 -4.81 -9.90 -6.95
N PRO A 61 -4.73 -11.09 -7.58
CA PRO A 61 -3.71 -11.38 -8.59
C PRO A 61 -3.84 -10.51 -9.84
N ARG A 62 -5.02 -9.93 -10.08
CA ARG A 62 -5.27 -9.05 -11.21
C ARG A 62 -4.43 -7.79 -11.13
N LEU A 63 -4.18 -7.27 -9.92
CA LEU A 63 -3.39 -6.06 -9.67
C LEU A 63 -1.99 -6.16 -10.28
N PHE A 64 -1.38 -7.35 -10.20
CA PHE A 64 0.00 -7.57 -10.63
C PHE A 64 0.13 -8.19 -12.03
N LYS A 65 -0.93 -8.79 -12.55
CA LYS A 65 -0.90 -9.45 -13.86
C LYS A 65 -1.67 -8.65 -14.92
N VAL A 66 -2.95 -8.40 -14.68
CA VAL A 66 -3.82 -7.92 -15.74
C VAL A 66 -3.69 -6.42 -15.98
N TYR A 67 -3.53 -5.61 -14.93
CA TYR A 67 -3.34 -4.16 -15.12
C TYR A 67 -2.01 -3.81 -15.79
N PRO A 68 -0.85 -4.35 -15.37
CA PRO A 68 0.41 -4.07 -16.04
C PRO A 68 0.40 -4.53 -17.50
N GLU A 69 -0.17 -5.72 -17.78
CA GLU A 69 -0.32 -6.21 -19.16
C GLU A 69 -1.21 -5.29 -20.00
N LEU A 70 -2.34 -4.81 -19.47
CA LEU A 70 -3.27 -3.95 -20.18
C LEU A 70 -2.64 -2.58 -20.52
N ILE A 71 -1.92 -2.00 -19.56
CA ILE A 71 -1.21 -0.74 -19.77
C ILE A 71 -0.12 -0.95 -20.84
N ASN A 72 0.67 -2.03 -20.71
CA ASN A 72 1.74 -2.30 -21.65
C ASN A 72 1.22 -2.55 -23.07
N SER A 73 0.14 -3.33 -23.23
CA SER A 73 -0.45 -3.56 -24.56
C SER A 73 -1.06 -2.29 -25.16
N THR A 74 -1.70 -1.45 -24.33
CA THR A 74 -2.28 -0.18 -24.77
C THR A 74 -1.17 0.78 -25.26
N LEU A 75 -0.12 0.96 -24.46
CA LEU A 75 1.01 1.82 -24.83
C LEU A 75 1.76 1.26 -26.04
N LYS A 76 1.92 -0.07 -26.12
CA LYS A 76 2.54 -0.72 -27.28
C LYS A 76 1.75 -0.44 -28.56
N ALA A 77 0.42 -0.49 -28.52
CA ALA A 77 -0.42 -0.18 -29.68
C ALA A 77 -0.39 1.31 -30.06
N MET A 78 -0.28 2.22 -29.09
CA MET A 78 -0.19 3.66 -29.36
C MET A 78 1.16 4.09 -29.97
N PHE A 79 2.25 3.49 -29.48
CA PHE A 79 3.62 3.87 -29.84
C PHE A 79 4.28 2.92 -30.84
N ASN A 80 3.52 2.00 -31.45
CA ASN A 80 4.04 1.15 -32.51
C ASN A 80 4.31 1.99 -33.75
N ILE A 81 5.58 2.11 -34.15
CA ILE A 81 6.03 2.92 -35.28
C ILE A 81 5.63 2.28 -36.64
N ARG A 82 5.23 1.00 -36.65
CA ARG A 82 4.91 0.24 -37.87
C ARG A 82 3.44 0.27 -38.29
N GLU A 83 2.52 0.66 -37.40
CA GLU A 83 1.09 0.85 -37.70
C GLU A 83 0.74 2.34 -37.60
N GLU A 84 -0.32 2.80 -38.26
CA GLU A 84 -0.85 4.15 -38.00
C GLU A 84 -1.08 4.33 -36.49
N SER A 85 -0.62 5.45 -35.94
CA SER A 85 -0.73 5.72 -34.51
C SER A 85 -2.20 5.68 -34.08
N LYS A 86 -2.57 4.62 -33.36
CA LYS A 86 -3.94 4.43 -32.85
C LYS A 86 -4.20 5.41 -31.71
N LYS A 87 -5.40 5.99 -31.68
CA LYS A 87 -5.83 6.80 -30.54
C LYS A 87 -5.90 5.94 -29.28
N PHE A 88 -5.67 6.54 -28.11
CA PHE A 88 -5.73 5.84 -26.82
C PHE A 88 -7.00 5.01 -26.66
N SER A 89 -8.15 5.53 -27.08
CA SER A 89 -9.46 4.86 -27.00
C SER A 89 -9.53 3.57 -27.83
N GLU A 90 -8.92 3.55 -29.01
CA GLU A 90 -8.91 2.40 -29.92
C GLU A 90 -7.94 1.33 -29.41
N ALA A 91 -6.72 1.75 -29.05
CA ALA A 91 -5.69 0.90 -28.46
C ALA A 91 -6.16 0.24 -27.14
N PHE A 92 -6.91 0.99 -26.32
CA PHE A 92 -7.47 0.49 -25.06
C PHE A 92 -8.60 -0.50 -25.30
N ASN A 93 -9.55 -0.21 -26.21
CA ASN A 93 -10.64 -1.12 -26.53
C ASN A 93 -10.16 -2.44 -27.15
N GLU A 94 -9.15 -2.39 -28.01
CA GLU A 94 -8.52 -3.57 -28.60
C GLU A 94 -7.78 -4.39 -27.53
N SER A 95 -6.98 -3.75 -26.69
CA SER A 95 -6.28 -4.38 -25.57
C SER A 95 -7.22 -4.99 -24.52
N LYS A 96 -8.43 -4.46 -24.42
CA LYS A 96 -9.47 -4.91 -23.49
C LYS A 96 -10.22 -6.15 -23.98
N ARG A 97 -10.38 -6.35 -25.30
CA ARG A 97 -11.12 -7.48 -25.87
C ARG A 97 -10.52 -8.80 -25.38
N GLY A 98 -11.26 -9.52 -24.55
CA GLY A 98 -10.91 -10.85 -24.04
C GLY A 98 -10.24 -10.92 -22.66
N LYS A 99 -9.87 -9.79 -22.02
CA LYS A 99 -9.16 -9.80 -20.73
C LYS A 99 -10.02 -9.45 -19.51
N ILE A 100 -10.75 -8.33 -19.50
CA ILE A 100 -11.62 -7.89 -18.36
C ILE A 100 -12.77 -6.97 -18.83
N GLY A 101 -13.98 -7.16 -18.27
CA GLY A 101 -15.12 -6.25 -18.44
C GLY A 101 -14.89 -4.83 -17.89
N LEU A 102 -15.44 -3.81 -18.58
CA LEU A 102 -15.32 -2.37 -18.24
C LEU A 102 -15.80 -2.06 -16.81
N LEU A 103 -16.88 -2.70 -16.38
CA LEU A 103 -17.45 -2.56 -15.05
C LEU A 103 -16.54 -3.13 -13.96
N THR A 104 -15.97 -4.31 -14.19
CA THR A 104 -15.04 -4.95 -13.24
C THR A 104 -13.78 -4.11 -13.05
N LEU A 105 -13.29 -3.52 -14.14
CA LEU A 105 -12.13 -2.62 -14.13
C LEU A 105 -12.39 -1.36 -13.28
N LEU A 106 -13.54 -0.71 -13.47
CA LEU A 106 -13.94 0.46 -12.69
C LEU A 106 -14.18 0.13 -11.21
N LEU A 107 -14.83 -1.01 -10.93
CA LEU A 107 -15.06 -1.48 -9.56
C LEU A 107 -13.75 -1.79 -8.84
N ASP A 108 -12.79 -2.41 -9.52
CA ASP A 108 -11.48 -2.72 -8.95
C ASP A 108 -10.65 -1.44 -8.72
N LEU A 109 -10.70 -0.46 -9.64
CA LEU A 109 -10.09 0.87 -9.43
C LEU A 109 -10.71 1.61 -8.23
N PHE A 110 -12.04 1.56 -8.10
CA PHE A 110 -12.73 2.14 -6.95
C PHE A 110 -12.36 1.43 -5.63
N LYS A 111 -12.25 0.10 -5.64
CA LYS A 111 -11.79 -0.67 -4.48
C LYS A 111 -10.36 -0.32 -4.08
N ILE A 112 -9.47 -0.09 -5.05
CA ILE A 112 -8.09 0.34 -4.79
C ILE A 112 -8.09 1.74 -4.18
N TYR A 113 -8.81 2.69 -4.77
CA TYR A 113 -8.89 4.07 -4.27
C TYR A 113 -9.43 4.14 -2.84
N ARG A 114 -10.49 3.38 -2.52
CA ARG A 114 -11.08 3.37 -1.18
C ARG A 114 -10.18 2.77 -0.09
N ARG A 115 -9.20 1.95 -0.47
CA ARG A 115 -8.35 1.17 0.44
C ARG A 115 -6.94 1.76 0.61
N LEU A 116 -6.60 2.80 -0.16
CA LEU A 116 -5.38 3.62 -0.07
C LEU A 116 -5.61 4.86 0.82
#